data_AF-A0A959FHK0-F1
#
_entry.id   AF-A0A959FHK0-F1
#
_cell.length_a   1.000
_cell.length_b   1.000
_cell.length_c   1.000
_cell.angle_alpha   90.00
_cell.angle_beta   90.00
_cell.angle_gamma   90.00
#
_symmetry.space_group_name_H-M   'P 1'
#
loop_
_entity.id
_entity.type
_entity.pdbx_description
1 polymer ?
#
loop_
_entity_poly.entity_id
_entity_poly.type
_entity_poly.pdbx_seq_one_letter_code
_entity_poly.pdbx_strand_id
1 'polypeptide(L)'
;YIRDPDRPDMLHWTSLDEQGKAWFTAQWEWQGETLQLQSATDEAAAERLVQLFQAAFAQNPSSRRRLQGTEVTTRLDFPRDWGLGSSSTLVSLLSRYLEVDPYQLLAASFGGSGYDIACATADGPLLYLRRPASPAAPLVTERYDWYPPYARALFFVYLGQKQDSREGIARYRDRGKTNQRVIEQINHLTFDLLEAEDEATAGEVLREHEALVGQTLGLPPVQQQRFPDFPGTVKSLGAWGGDFALALSPWPPKRTRAYFAERGCKPVIAYDQMVL
;
A
#
# COMPACT_ATOMS: atom_id res chain seq x y z
N TYR A 1 9.91 -9.61 -16.46
CA TYR A 1 10.47 -10.27 -17.66
C TYR A 1 10.21 -11.76 -17.54
N ILE A 2 9.83 -12.44 -18.62
CA ILE A 2 9.60 -13.89 -18.61
C ILE A 2 10.35 -14.53 -19.78
N ARG A 3 11.22 -15.49 -19.49
CA ARG A 3 11.86 -16.37 -20.48
C ARG A 3 11.33 -17.79 -20.29
N ASP A 4 11.29 -18.52 -21.40
CA ASP A 4 10.96 -19.93 -21.50
C ASP A 4 12.27 -20.73 -21.26
N PRO A 5 12.46 -21.46 -20.14
CA PRO A 5 13.67 -22.23 -19.87
C PRO A 5 13.63 -23.61 -20.54
N ASP A 6 14.81 -24.20 -20.75
CA ASP A 6 15.06 -25.58 -21.22
C ASP A 6 14.48 -26.70 -20.28
N ARG A 7 13.60 -26.35 -19.33
CA ARG A 7 13.03 -27.19 -18.26
C ARG A 7 11.55 -26.85 -18.06
N PRO A 8 10.62 -27.49 -18.80
CA PRO A 8 9.18 -27.18 -18.74
C PRO A 8 8.53 -27.55 -17.39
N ASP A 9 9.22 -28.36 -16.61
CA ASP A 9 8.89 -28.79 -15.26
C ASP A 9 9.23 -27.76 -14.18
N MET A 10 9.94 -26.67 -14.51
CA MET A 10 10.44 -25.73 -13.52
C MET A 10 9.71 -24.39 -13.55
N LEU A 11 9.52 -23.81 -12.36
CA LEU A 11 9.17 -22.40 -12.17
C LEU A 11 10.31 -21.73 -11.43
N HIS A 12 10.92 -20.73 -12.06
CA HIS A 12 11.96 -19.91 -11.44
C HIS A 12 11.38 -18.53 -11.11
N TRP A 13 11.70 -18.01 -9.93
CA TRP A 13 11.25 -16.68 -9.51
C TRP A 13 12.40 -15.85 -8.97
N THR A 14 12.44 -14.60 -9.41
CA THR A 14 13.38 -13.58 -8.93
C THR A 14 12.63 -12.28 -8.62
N SER A 15 12.80 -11.76 -7.41
CA SER A 15 12.35 -10.41 -7.04
C SER A 15 13.56 -9.49 -6.88
N LEU A 16 13.57 -8.40 -7.66
CA LEU A 16 14.60 -7.38 -7.65
C LEU A 16 14.14 -6.15 -6.87
N ASP A 17 15.09 -5.45 -6.26
CA ASP A 17 14.86 -4.14 -5.64
C ASP A 17 14.91 -3.03 -6.71
N GLU A 18 14.72 -1.78 -6.28
CA GLU A 18 14.74 -0.62 -7.16
C GLU A 18 16.10 -0.42 -7.87
N GLN A 19 17.18 -0.95 -7.28
CA GLN A 19 18.54 -0.93 -7.82
C GLN A 19 18.82 -2.13 -8.75
N GLY A 20 17.87 -3.05 -8.90
CA GLY A 20 18.00 -4.25 -9.72
C GLY A 20 18.73 -5.40 -9.02
N LYS A 21 18.99 -5.31 -7.72
CA LYS A 21 19.60 -6.38 -6.94
C LYS A 21 18.53 -7.36 -6.47
N ALA A 22 18.81 -8.66 -6.62
CA ALA A 22 17.90 -9.69 -6.13
C ALA A 22 17.84 -9.69 -4.60
N TRP A 23 16.63 -9.61 -4.06
CA TRP A 23 16.37 -9.73 -2.62
C TRP A 23 15.54 -10.97 -2.26
N PHE A 24 14.95 -11.63 -3.26
CA PHE A 24 14.29 -12.91 -3.10
C PHE A 24 14.42 -13.74 -4.38
N THR A 25 14.76 -15.02 -4.24
CA THR A 25 14.72 -15.99 -5.34
C THR A 25 14.14 -17.31 -4.85
N ALA A 26 13.39 -17.98 -5.71
CA ALA A 26 12.86 -19.31 -5.43
C ALA A 26 12.75 -20.15 -6.70
N GLN A 27 12.83 -21.46 -6.54
CA GLN A 27 12.67 -22.45 -7.60
C GLN A 27 11.73 -23.54 -7.14
N TRP A 28 10.78 -23.87 -8.00
CA TRP A 28 9.84 -24.97 -7.78
C TRP A 28 9.87 -25.92 -8.96
N GLU A 29 9.60 -27.18 -8.68
CA GLU A 29 9.36 -28.21 -9.68
C GLU A 29 7.87 -28.58 -9.68
N TRP A 30 7.31 -28.72 -10.86
CA TRP A 30 5.95 -29.19 -11.06
C TRP A 30 5.87 -30.70 -10.85
N GLN A 31 5.10 -31.12 -9.84
CA GLN A 31 4.76 -32.52 -9.61
C GLN A 31 3.25 -32.70 -9.73
N GLY A 32 2.82 -33.25 -10.86
CA GLY A 32 1.39 -33.41 -11.17
C GLY A 32 0.71 -32.06 -11.25
N GLU A 33 -0.11 -31.71 -10.26
CA GLU A 33 -0.78 -30.40 -10.15
C GLU A 33 -0.17 -29.41 -9.15
N THR A 34 0.89 -29.83 -8.49
CA THR A 34 1.47 -29.10 -7.35
C THR A 34 2.86 -28.55 -7.68
N LEU A 35 3.24 -27.47 -6.99
CA LEU A 35 4.58 -26.91 -7.02
C LEU A 35 5.32 -27.41 -5.77
N GLN A 36 6.40 -28.15 -5.97
CA GLN A 36 7.30 -28.58 -4.90
C GLN A 36 8.48 -27.63 -4.83
N LEU A 37 8.74 -27.08 -3.63
CA LEU A 37 9.85 -26.17 -3.42
C LEU A 37 11.19 -26.92 -3.54
N GLN A 38 12.07 -26.43 -4.40
CA GLN A 38 13.42 -26.97 -4.58
C GLN A 38 14.44 -26.12 -3.84
N SER A 39 14.32 -24.80 -3.94
CA SER A 39 15.16 -23.86 -3.19
C SER A 39 14.46 -22.50 -3.06
N ALA A 40 14.73 -21.80 -1.96
CA ALA A 40 14.35 -20.40 -1.79
C ALA A 40 15.35 -19.68 -0.88
N THR A 41 15.48 -18.37 -1.07
CA THR A 41 16.18 -17.51 -0.11
C THR A 41 15.36 -17.24 1.15
N ASP A 42 14.03 -17.43 1.07
CA ASP A 42 13.07 -17.33 2.16
C ASP A 42 11.91 -18.32 1.91
N GLU A 43 11.86 -19.40 2.67
CA GLU A 43 10.86 -20.46 2.49
C GLU A 43 9.43 -19.99 2.79
N ALA A 44 9.24 -19.14 3.81
CA ALA A 44 7.92 -18.64 4.17
C ALA A 44 7.34 -17.72 3.09
N ALA A 45 8.19 -16.89 2.47
CA ALA A 45 7.80 -16.09 1.32
C ALA A 45 7.46 -16.98 0.11
N ALA A 46 8.25 -18.04 -0.12
CA ALA A 46 8.00 -18.99 -1.20
C ALA A 46 6.68 -19.75 -1.04
N GLU A 47 6.38 -20.25 0.16
CA GLU A 47 5.09 -20.88 0.48
C GLU A 47 3.92 -19.92 0.24
N ARG A 48 4.09 -18.65 0.60
CA ARG A 48 3.05 -17.65 0.42
C ARG A 48 2.78 -17.33 -1.06
N LEU A 49 3.81 -17.37 -1.91
CA LEU A 49 3.62 -17.30 -3.36
C LEU A 49 2.85 -18.51 -3.89
N VAL A 50 3.16 -19.72 -3.40
CA VAL A 50 2.43 -20.94 -3.80
C VAL A 50 0.95 -20.85 -3.41
N GLN A 51 0.63 -20.36 -2.21
CA GLN A 51 -0.76 -20.12 -1.79
C GLN A 51 -1.48 -19.14 -2.74
N LEU A 52 -0.79 -18.09 -3.19
CA LEU A 52 -1.34 -17.13 -4.14
C LEU A 52 -1.59 -17.75 -5.51
N PHE A 53 -0.66 -18.57 -6.01
CA PHE A 53 -0.83 -19.31 -7.26
C PHE A 53 -2.01 -20.30 -7.18
N GLN A 54 -2.12 -21.05 -6.08
CA GLN A 54 -3.23 -21.98 -5.87
C GLN A 54 -4.58 -21.28 -5.85
N ALA A 55 -4.68 -20.11 -5.21
CA ALA A 55 -5.90 -19.30 -5.23
C ALA A 55 -6.26 -18.84 -6.66
N ALA A 56 -5.26 -18.42 -7.45
CA ALA A 56 -5.47 -18.06 -8.85
C ALA A 56 -5.90 -19.28 -9.71
N PHE A 57 -5.29 -20.45 -9.49
CA PHE A 57 -5.64 -21.67 -10.21
C PHE A 57 -7.06 -22.14 -9.88
N ALA A 58 -7.51 -21.97 -8.64
CA ALA A 58 -8.88 -22.28 -8.25
C ALA A 58 -9.90 -21.38 -8.98
N GLN A 59 -9.53 -20.12 -9.25
CA GLN A 59 -10.37 -19.19 -10.00
C GLN A 59 -10.35 -19.43 -11.52
N ASN A 60 -9.16 -19.69 -12.07
CA ASN A 60 -8.96 -19.97 -13.49
C ASN A 60 -7.94 -21.10 -13.65
N PRO A 61 -8.37 -22.37 -13.76
CA PRO A 61 -7.46 -23.52 -13.87
C PRO A 61 -6.51 -23.43 -15.08
N SER A 62 -6.90 -22.73 -16.15
CA SER A 62 -6.06 -22.57 -17.35
C SER A 62 -4.84 -21.68 -17.11
N SER A 63 -4.92 -20.78 -16.12
CA SER A 63 -3.83 -19.85 -15.76
C SER A 63 -2.55 -20.56 -15.34
N ARG A 64 -2.67 -21.82 -14.88
CA ARG A 64 -1.55 -22.69 -14.54
C ARG A 64 -0.57 -22.89 -15.69
N ARG A 65 -1.07 -23.02 -16.92
CA ARG A 65 -0.24 -23.20 -18.12
C ARG A 65 0.68 -22.00 -18.36
N ARG A 66 0.35 -20.84 -17.79
CA ARG A 66 1.18 -19.62 -17.88
C ARG A 66 2.38 -19.67 -16.92
N LEU A 67 2.37 -20.51 -15.90
CA LEU A 67 3.49 -20.65 -14.94
C LEU A 67 4.30 -21.93 -15.13
N GLN A 68 3.90 -22.81 -16.04
CA GLN A 68 4.67 -24.02 -16.36
C GLN A 68 5.85 -23.67 -17.26
N GLY A 69 7.06 -24.07 -16.84
CA GLY A 69 8.26 -23.78 -17.60
C GLY A 69 8.51 -22.29 -17.75
N THR A 70 8.36 -21.50 -16.68
CA THR A 70 8.59 -20.05 -16.78
C THR A 70 9.60 -19.56 -15.77
N GLU A 71 10.33 -18.52 -16.17
CA GLU A 71 11.15 -17.71 -15.27
C GLU A 71 10.46 -16.36 -15.05
N VAL A 72 10.02 -16.08 -13.84
CA VAL A 72 9.33 -14.84 -13.49
C VAL A 72 10.27 -13.90 -12.77
N THR A 73 10.49 -12.71 -13.34
CA THR A 73 11.22 -11.63 -12.67
C THR A 73 10.30 -10.44 -12.40
N THR A 74 10.21 -10.05 -11.12
CA THR A 74 9.57 -8.80 -10.66
C THR A 74 10.63 -7.80 -10.20
N ARG A 75 10.34 -6.50 -10.29
CA ARG A 75 11.23 -5.42 -9.84
C ARG A 75 10.39 -4.38 -9.12
N LEU A 76 10.90 -3.91 -7.98
CA LEU A 76 10.30 -2.78 -7.26
C LEU A 76 10.71 -1.46 -7.92
N ASP A 77 9.80 -0.49 -7.96
CA ASP A 77 10.11 0.87 -8.44
C ASP A 77 10.53 1.81 -7.29
N PHE A 78 10.47 1.33 -6.05
CA PHE A 78 10.76 2.08 -4.83
C PHE A 78 11.44 1.19 -3.77
N PRO A 79 12.15 1.80 -2.79
CA PRO A 79 12.76 1.05 -1.70
C PRO A 79 11.77 0.19 -0.93
N ARG A 80 12.17 -1.06 -0.64
CA ARG A 80 11.33 -2.09 -0.01
C ARG A 80 10.77 -1.70 1.37
N ASP A 81 11.41 -0.75 2.03
CA ASP A 81 11.09 -0.32 3.39
C ASP A 81 10.07 0.84 3.43
N TRP A 82 9.58 1.29 2.27
CA TRP A 82 8.67 2.45 2.15
C TRP A 82 7.19 2.13 2.38
N GLY A 83 6.81 0.87 2.53
CA GLY A 83 5.43 0.48 2.88
C GLY A 83 4.36 0.83 1.84
N LEU A 84 4.73 1.18 0.60
CA LEU A 84 3.82 1.62 -0.47
C LEU A 84 3.04 0.47 -1.13
N GLY A 85 2.62 -0.55 -0.37
CA GLY A 85 1.68 -1.56 -0.84
C GLY A 85 2.26 -2.65 -1.75
N SER A 86 3.52 -3.05 -1.58
CA SER A 86 4.19 -4.04 -2.44
C SER A 86 3.42 -5.37 -2.60
N SER A 87 2.74 -5.84 -1.56
CA SER A 87 1.93 -7.06 -1.61
C SER A 87 0.71 -6.92 -2.52
N SER A 88 0.05 -5.78 -2.49
CA SER A 88 -1.12 -5.50 -3.32
C SER A 88 -0.74 -5.21 -4.77
N THR A 89 0.41 -4.57 -4.99
CA THR A 89 1.02 -4.46 -6.33
C THR A 89 1.32 -5.83 -6.93
N LEU A 90 1.88 -6.75 -6.12
CA LEU A 90 2.12 -8.13 -6.55
C LEU A 90 0.82 -8.85 -6.92
N VAL A 91 -0.24 -8.72 -6.10
CA VAL A 91 -1.56 -9.28 -6.40
C VAL A 91 -2.09 -8.71 -7.72
N SER A 92 -2.06 -7.40 -7.91
CA SER A 92 -2.50 -6.75 -9.15
C SER A 92 -1.74 -7.27 -10.38
N LEU A 93 -0.41 -7.35 -10.30
CA LEU A 93 0.44 -7.86 -11.39
C LEU A 93 0.14 -9.33 -11.72
N LEU A 94 0.06 -10.18 -10.70
CA LEU A 94 -0.23 -11.60 -10.89
C LEU A 94 -1.65 -11.83 -11.41
N SER A 95 -2.63 -11.08 -10.94
CA SER A 95 -4.01 -11.18 -11.44
C SER A 95 -4.12 -10.87 -12.91
N ARG A 96 -3.41 -9.83 -13.39
CA ARG A 96 -3.33 -9.51 -14.81
C ARG A 96 -2.66 -10.60 -15.61
N TYR A 97 -1.55 -11.14 -15.11
CA TYR A 97 -0.79 -12.17 -15.81
C TYR A 97 -1.55 -13.50 -15.91
N LEU A 98 -2.17 -13.91 -14.81
CA LEU A 98 -2.91 -15.16 -14.66
C LEU A 98 -4.37 -15.05 -15.15
N GLU A 99 -4.80 -13.87 -15.58
CA GLU A 99 -6.18 -13.60 -16.06
C GLU A 99 -7.23 -14.04 -15.03
N VAL A 100 -7.09 -13.50 -13.83
CA VAL A 100 -7.98 -13.74 -12.68
C VAL A 100 -8.41 -12.41 -12.05
N ASP A 101 -9.52 -12.41 -11.30
CA ASP A 101 -10.00 -11.20 -10.63
C ASP A 101 -9.09 -10.83 -9.43
N PRO A 102 -8.55 -9.61 -9.37
CA PRO A 102 -7.63 -9.22 -8.31
C PRO A 102 -8.27 -9.09 -6.93
N TYR A 103 -9.56 -8.75 -6.84
CA TYR A 103 -10.26 -8.64 -5.56
C TYR A 103 -10.59 -10.03 -4.98
N GLN A 104 -10.97 -10.98 -5.84
CA GLN A 104 -11.14 -12.38 -5.44
C GLN A 104 -9.81 -13.00 -5.03
N LEU A 105 -8.74 -12.74 -5.81
CA LEU A 105 -7.40 -13.22 -5.47
C LEU A 105 -6.91 -12.67 -4.13
N LEU A 106 -7.12 -11.37 -3.87
CA LEU A 106 -6.79 -10.74 -2.59
C LEU A 106 -7.57 -11.38 -1.44
N ALA A 107 -8.89 -11.55 -1.60
CA ALA A 107 -9.76 -12.13 -0.59
C ALA A 107 -9.36 -13.58 -0.24
N ALA A 108 -8.94 -14.36 -1.21
CA ALA A 108 -8.50 -15.75 -1.05
C ALA A 108 -7.06 -15.89 -0.50
N SER A 109 -6.28 -14.80 -0.40
CA SER A 109 -4.85 -14.85 -0.05
C SER A 109 -4.48 -13.99 1.17
N PHE A 110 -4.19 -12.71 0.97
CA PHE A 110 -3.76 -11.78 2.02
C PHE A 110 -4.93 -11.19 2.82
N GLY A 111 -6.14 -11.20 2.23
CA GLY A 111 -7.24 -10.38 2.68
C GLY A 111 -6.92 -8.89 2.51
N GLY A 112 -7.82 -8.03 2.98
CA GLY A 112 -7.63 -6.58 2.92
C GLY A 112 -8.89 -5.84 2.50
N SER A 113 -8.75 -4.52 2.33
CA SER A 113 -9.84 -3.68 1.88
C SER A 113 -10.07 -3.75 0.38
N GLY A 114 -9.02 -3.99 -0.42
CA GLY A 114 -8.99 -3.81 -1.87
C GLY A 114 -8.49 -2.42 -2.32
N TYR A 115 -8.22 -1.50 -1.38
CA TYR A 115 -7.81 -0.12 -1.67
C TYR A 115 -6.53 -0.05 -2.50
N ASP A 116 -5.47 -0.73 -2.06
CA ASP A 116 -4.19 -0.73 -2.76
C ASP A 116 -4.29 -1.34 -4.18
N ILE A 117 -5.22 -2.28 -4.41
CA ILE A 117 -5.48 -2.83 -5.75
C ILE A 117 -6.09 -1.78 -6.64
N ALA A 118 -7.07 -1.03 -6.14
CA ALA A 118 -7.65 0.10 -6.86
C ALA A 118 -6.57 1.13 -7.21
N CYS A 119 -5.69 1.47 -6.27
CA CYS A 119 -4.57 2.38 -6.51
C CYS A 119 -3.56 1.83 -7.53
N ALA A 120 -3.25 0.53 -7.49
CA ALA A 120 -2.30 -0.10 -8.41
C ALA A 120 -2.74 -0.09 -9.88
N THR A 121 -4.01 0.14 -10.16
CA THR A 121 -4.57 0.22 -11.52
C THR A 121 -5.10 1.60 -11.89
N ALA A 122 -4.98 2.59 -11.01
CA ALA A 122 -5.50 3.93 -11.24
C ALA A 122 -4.45 4.82 -11.92
N ASP A 123 -4.90 5.63 -12.87
CA ASP A 123 -4.07 6.60 -13.58
C ASP A 123 -4.05 7.98 -12.88
N GLY A 124 -4.46 8.05 -11.61
CA GLY A 124 -4.55 9.28 -10.83
C GLY A 124 -5.26 9.08 -9.47
N PRO A 125 -5.52 10.18 -8.74
CA PRO A 125 -6.25 10.12 -7.47
C PRO A 125 -7.66 9.52 -7.64
N LEU A 126 -8.12 8.81 -6.60
CA LEU A 126 -9.43 8.17 -6.57
C LEU A 126 -10.08 8.34 -5.20
N LEU A 127 -11.42 8.33 -5.16
CA LEU A 127 -12.16 8.06 -3.93
C LEU A 127 -12.57 6.60 -3.91
N TYR A 128 -12.39 5.99 -2.74
CA TYR A 128 -12.59 4.56 -2.55
C TYR A 128 -13.72 4.30 -1.56
N LEU A 129 -14.75 3.58 -2.02
CA LEU A 129 -15.87 3.17 -1.18
C LEU A 129 -16.08 1.66 -1.24
N ARG A 130 -15.87 0.97 -0.12
CA ARG A 130 -16.21 -0.45 -0.03
C ARG A 130 -17.66 -0.65 0.41
N ARG A 131 -18.50 -1.22 -0.44
CA ARG A 131 -19.89 -1.56 -0.08
C ARG A 131 -19.98 -2.96 0.56
N PRO A 132 -20.55 -3.11 1.78
CA PRO A 132 -20.59 -4.39 2.49
C PRO A 132 -21.31 -5.52 1.73
N ALA A 133 -22.27 -5.20 0.87
CA ALA A 133 -23.09 -6.18 0.15
C ALA A 133 -22.41 -6.82 -1.07
N SER A 134 -21.23 -6.35 -1.50
CA SER A 134 -20.44 -6.98 -2.57
C SER A 134 -18.95 -7.02 -2.19
N PRO A 135 -18.53 -8.00 -1.38
CA PRO A 135 -17.13 -8.13 -0.96
C PRO A 135 -16.15 -8.32 -2.13
N ALA A 136 -16.65 -8.77 -3.29
CA ALA A 136 -15.88 -9.07 -4.48
C ALA A 136 -15.64 -7.84 -5.39
N ALA A 137 -16.29 -6.69 -5.14
CA ALA A 137 -16.08 -5.49 -5.95
C ALA A 137 -16.28 -4.22 -5.09
N PRO A 138 -15.21 -3.59 -4.59
CA PRO A 138 -15.35 -2.25 -4.02
C PRO A 138 -15.83 -1.28 -5.10
N LEU A 139 -16.60 -0.27 -4.69
CA LEU A 139 -16.91 0.85 -5.55
C LEU A 139 -15.71 1.80 -5.52
N VAL A 140 -14.89 1.75 -6.55
CA VAL A 140 -13.96 2.83 -6.88
C VAL A 140 -14.77 3.89 -7.61
N THR A 141 -14.81 5.12 -7.11
CA THR A 141 -15.47 6.21 -7.85
C THR A 141 -14.59 6.62 -9.02
N GLU A 142 -15.15 7.44 -9.93
CA GLU A 142 -14.41 7.98 -11.06
C GLU A 142 -13.11 8.70 -10.63
N ARG A 143 -12.17 8.78 -11.57
CA ARG A 143 -10.93 9.54 -11.43
C ARG A 143 -11.25 10.92 -10.86
N TYR A 144 -10.50 11.31 -9.83
CA TYR A 144 -10.61 12.64 -9.26
C TYR A 144 -9.35 13.42 -9.61
N ASP A 145 -9.49 14.55 -10.29
CA ASP A 145 -8.36 15.45 -10.56
C ASP A 145 -8.08 16.29 -9.31
N TRP A 146 -7.53 15.64 -8.28
CA TRP A 146 -7.20 16.31 -7.02
C TRP A 146 -5.81 16.91 -7.09
N TYR A 147 -5.74 18.21 -7.39
CA TYR A 147 -4.54 19.02 -7.28
C TYR A 147 -4.88 20.30 -6.52
N PRO A 148 -4.90 20.27 -5.18
CA PRO A 148 -5.36 21.40 -4.39
C PRO A 148 -4.44 22.62 -4.54
N PRO A 149 -4.94 23.85 -4.34
CA PRO A 149 -4.12 25.06 -4.45
C PRO A 149 -2.89 25.07 -3.52
N TYR A 150 -2.96 24.34 -2.41
CA TYR A 150 -1.90 24.15 -1.43
C TYR A 150 -0.99 22.93 -1.69
N ALA A 151 -1.09 22.25 -2.85
CA ALA A 151 -0.32 21.03 -3.14
C ALA A 151 1.20 21.21 -2.96
N ARG A 152 1.72 22.40 -3.25
CA ARG A 152 3.15 22.73 -3.08
C ARG A 152 3.63 22.78 -1.63
N ALA A 153 2.70 22.89 -0.68
CA ALA A 153 2.96 22.84 0.76
C ALA A 153 2.89 21.41 1.31
N LEU A 154 2.48 20.41 0.51
CA LEU A 154 2.37 19.01 0.93
C LEU A 154 3.66 18.23 0.70
N PHE A 155 4.04 17.43 1.70
CA PHE A 155 5.21 16.58 1.68
C PHE A 155 4.90 15.20 2.26
N PHE A 156 5.44 14.16 1.63
CA PHE A 156 5.51 12.81 2.17
C PHE A 156 6.81 12.65 2.96
N VAL A 157 6.69 12.43 4.27
CA VAL A 157 7.82 12.32 5.21
C VAL A 157 8.00 10.86 5.60
N TYR A 158 9.10 10.24 5.18
CA TYR A 158 9.43 8.89 5.61
C TYR A 158 9.85 8.87 7.08
N LEU A 159 9.13 8.10 7.88
CA LEU A 159 9.27 8.05 9.34
C LEU A 159 10.33 7.05 9.81
N GLY A 160 10.82 6.17 8.94
CA GLY A 160 11.88 5.19 9.24
C GLY A 160 11.42 3.98 10.06
N GLN A 161 10.11 3.80 10.24
CA GLN A 161 9.54 2.72 11.04
C GLN A 161 8.50 1.97 10.21
N LYS A 162 8.90 0.83 9.64
CA LYS A 162 7.95 -0.04 8.94
C LYS A 162 6.97 -0.63 9.96
N GLN A 163 5.68 -0.38 9.76
CA GLN A 163 4.63 -0.96 10.59
C GLN A 163 4.03 -2.18 9.89
N ASP A 164 3.75 -3.24 10.64
CA ASP A 164 3.01 -4.37 10.10
C ASP A 164 1.51 -4.04 10.09
N SER A 165 0.93 -3.91 8.90
CA SER A 165 -0.50 -3.67 8.71
C SER A 165 -1.39 -4.70 9.42
N ARG A 166 -0.92 -5.94 9.63
CA ARG A 166 -1.66 -6.98 10.36
C ARG A 166 -1.78 -6.64 11.83
N GLU A 167 -0.71 -6.14 12.45
CA GLU A 167 -0.76 -5.69 13.85
C GLU A 167 -1.70 -4.49 14.01
N GLY A 168 -1.65 -3.53 13.09
CA GLY A 168 -2.57 -2.38 13.09
C GLY A 168 -4.04 -2.81 13.04
N ILE A 169 -4.37 -3.78 12.18
CA ILE A 169 -5.74 -4.34 12.07
C ILE A 169 -6.14 -5.09 13.34
N ALA A 170 -5.23 -5.90 13.91
CA ALA A 170 -5.50 -6.64 15.15
C ALA A 170 -5.83 -5.68 16.31
N ARG A 171 -4.99 -4.65 16.51
CA ARG A 171 -5.20 -3.61 17.54
C ARG A 171 -6.54 -2.90 17.40
N TYR A 172 -6.97 -2.61 16.17
CA TYR A 172 -8.28 -2.02 15.92
C TYR A 172 -9.43 -2.98 16.27
N ARG A 173 -9.34 -4.25 15.86
CA ARG A 173 -10.37 -5.26 16.14
C ARG A 173 -10.56 -5.53 17.63
N ASP A 174 -9.47 -5.50 18.40
CA ASP A 174 -9.49 -5.70 19.85
C ASP A 174 -10.28 -4.60 20.59
N ARG A 175 -10.48 -3.43 19.95
CA ARG A 175 -11.23 -2.30 20.51
C ARG A 175 -12.74 -2.36 20.27
N GLY A 176 -13.23 -3.41 19.63
CA GLY A 176 -14.66 -3.67 19.44
C GLY A 176 -15.20 -3.29 18.06
N LYS A 177 -16.52 -3.15 17.95
CA LYS A 177 -17.20 -2.92 16.68
C LYS A 177 -17.00 -1.49 16.19
N THR A 178 -16.83 -1.34 14.88
CA THR A 178 -16.74 -0.05 14.19
C THR A 178 -17.92 0.85 14.56
N ASN A 179 -17.62 2.08 14.99
CA ASN A 179 -18.61 3.09 15.32
C ASN A 179 -19.08 3.78 14.04
N GLN A 180 -20.36 3.59 13.68
CA GLN A 180 -20.96 4.18 12.48
C GLN A 180 -20.82 5.71 12.45
N ARG A 181 -20.90 6.39 13.60
CA ARG A 181 -20.71 7.85 13.68
C ARG A 181 -19.29 8.26 13.31
N VAL A 182 -18.29 7.45 13.70
CA VAL A 182 -16.89 7.73 13.34
C VAL A 182 -16.69 7.57 11.84
N ILE A 183 -17.33 6.58 11.20
CA ILE A 183 -17.31 6.44 9.73
C ILE A 183 -17.91 7.69 9.08
N GLU A 184 -19.07 8.15 9.54
CA GLU A 184 -19.74 9.34 9.00
C GLU A 184 -18.87 10.60 9.16
N GLN A 185 -18.23 10.79 10.31
CA GLN A 185 -17.29 11.90 10.53
C GLN A 185 -16.07 11.83 9.61
N ILE A 186 -15.46 10.65 9.44
CA ILE A 186 -14.33 10.48 8.50
C ILE A 186 -14.77 10.77 7.05
N ASN A 187 -15.98 10.36 6.67
CA ASN A 187 -16.51 10.67 5.34
C ASN A 187 -16.65 12.19 5.16
N HIS A 188 -17.22 12.91 6.13
CA HIS A 188 -17.31 14.37 6.07
C HIS A 188 -15.93 15.02 5.93
N LEU A 189 -14.97 14.65 6.79
CA LEU A 189 -13.59 15.16 6.72
C LEU A 189 -12.91 14.84 5.38
N THR A 190 -13.25 13.73 4.74
CA THR A 190 -12.74 13.41 3.41
C THR A 190 -13.24 14.43 2.39
N PHE A 191 -14.53 14.76 2.39
CA PHE A 191 -15.09 15.76 1.48
C PHE A 191 -14.63 17.18 1.80
N ASP A 192 -14.53 17.55 3.09
CA ASP A 192 -14.02 18.86 3.50
C ASP A 192 -12.58 19.07 3.03
N LEU A 193 -11.73 18.01 3.03
CA LEU A 193 -10.36 18.10 2.50
C LEU A 193 -10.34 18.29 0.98
N LEU A 194 -11.28 17.68 0.25
CA LEU A 194 -11.40 17.86 -1.19
C LEU A 194 -11.82 19.28 -1.56
N GLU A 195 -12.67 19.89 -0.74
CA GLU A 195 -13.21 21.25 -0.94
C GLU A 195 -12.30 22.36 -0.38
N ALA A 196 -11.31 22.01 0.45
CA ALA A 196 -10.38 22.99 1.00
C ALA A 196 -9.60 23.73 -0.09
N GLU A 197 -9.58 25.06 -0.02
CA GLU A 197 -8.89 25.91 -1.01
C GLU A 197 -7.56 26.49 -0.49
N ASP A 198 -7.28 26.38 0.81
CA ASP A 198 -6.11 26.97 1.45
C ASP A 198 -5.45 26.07 2.51
N GLU A 199 -4.21 26.40 2.87
CA GLU A 199 -3.39 25.64 3.84
C GLU A 199 -3.99 25.63 5.25
N ALA A 200 -4.68 26.69 5.67
CA ALA A 200 -5.24 26.77 7.02
C ALA A 200 -6.44 25.83 7.15
N THR A 201 -7.38 25.90 6.21
CA THR A 201 -8.56 25.04 6.12
C THR A 201 -8.15 23.56 5.99
N ALA A 202 -7.24 23.24 5.07
CA ALA A 202 -6.73 21.87 4.93
C ALA A 202 -6.00 21.40 6.19
N GLY A 203 -5.23 22.29 6.82
CA GLY A 203 -4.52 22.01 8.07
C GLY A 203 -5.44 21.72 9.24
N GLU A 204 -6.63 22.32 9.31
CA GLU A 204 -7.69 22.02 10.28
C GLU A 204 -8.29 20.64 10.05
N VAL A 205 -8.73 20.36 8.81
CA VAL A 205 -9.33 19.07 8.44
C VAL A 205 -8.37 17.91 8.69
N LEU A 206 -7.08 18.06 8.31
CA LEU A 206 -6.07 17.04 8.55
C LEU A 206 -5.81 16.80 10.05
N ARG A 207 -5.85 17.84 10.88
CA ARG A 207 -5.70 17.72 12.34
C ARG A 207 -6.90 17.01 12.96
N GLU A 208 -8.12 17.37 12.56
CA GLU A 208 -9.33 16.73 13.06
C GLU A 208 -9.39 15.26 12.66
N HIS A 209 -9.06 14.94 11.41
CA HIS A 209 -8.93 13.57 10.95
C HIS A 209 -7.87 12.80 11.76
N GLU A 210 -6.70 13.38 11.99
CA GLU A 210 -5.66 12.72 12.78
C GLU A 210 -6.12 12.49 14.23
N ALA A 211 -6.77 13.47 14.85
CA ALA A 211 -7.29 13.33 16.21
C ALA A 211 -8.35 12.23 16.32
N LEU A 212 -9.31 12.19 15.39
CA LEU A 212 -10.40 11.22 15.39
C LEU A 212 -9.90 9.78 15.21
N VAL A 213 -8.97 9.56 14.28
CA VAL A 213 -8.38 8.22 14.07
C VAL A 213 -7.49 7.85 15.25
N GLY A 214 -6.68 8.79 15.76
CA GLY A 214 -5.86 8.58 16.94
C GLY A 214 -6.69 8.18 18.17
N GLN A 215 -7.84 8.84 18.40
CA GLN A 215 -8.78 8.47 19.47
C GLN A 215 -9.36 7.07 19.26
N THR A 216 -9.76 6.75 18.02
CA THR A 216 -10.33 5.44 17.67
C THR A 216 -9.33 4.31 17.91
N LEU A 217 -8.06 4.54 17.55
CA LEU A 217 -6.95 3.60 17.77
C LEU A 217 -6.35 3.69 19.18
N GLY A 218 -6.72 4.71 19.96
CA GLY A 218 -6.09 5.13 21.23
C GLY A 218 -4.58 5.23 21.13
N LEU A 219 -4.12 5.84 20.05
CA LEU A 219 -2.74 6.19 19.79
C LEU A 219 -2.64 7.71 19.68
N PRO A 220 -1.59 8.34 20.24
CA PRO A 220 -1.38 9.76 20.04
C PRO A 220 -1.14 10.09 18.56
N PRO A 221 -1.57 11.27 18.09
CA PRO A 221 -1.18 11.81 16.78
C PRO A 221 0.34 11.85 16.59
N VAL A 222 0.80 11.53 15.38
CA VAL A 222 2.25 11.48 15.07
C VAL A 222 2.94 12.83 15.31
N GLN A 223 2.26 13.94 15.03
CA GLN A 223 2.79 15.28 15.27
C GLN A 223 3.10 15.51 16.76
N GLN A 224 2.19 15.10 17.66
CA GLN A 224 2.39 15.27 19.10
C GLN A 224 3.59 14.47 19.61
N GLN A 225 3.82 13.28 19.05
CA GLN A 225 4.91 12.40 19.48
C GLN A 225 6.27 12.81 18.95
N ARG A 226 6.34 13.25 17.68
CA ARG A 226 7.62 13.38 16.95
C ARG A 226 7.94 14.79 16.49
N PHE A 227 6.93 15.64 16.32
CA PHE A 227 7.06 16.95 15.71
C PHE A 227 6.26 18.05 16.45
N PRO A 228 6.34 18.12 17.80
CA PRO A 228 5.49 19.03 18.57
C PRO A 228 5.77 20.52 18.26
N ASP A 229 6.96 20.84 17.76
CA ASP A 229 7.38 22.20 17.39
C ASP A 229 7.23 22.50 15.89
N PHE A 230 6.67 21.58 15.10
CA PHE A 230 6.38 21.84 13.69
C PHE A 230 5.18 22.79 13.58
N PRO A 231 5.30 23.95 12.89
CA PRO A 231 4.23 24.94 12.82
C PRO A 231 3.12 24.57 11.83
N GLY A 232 3.33 23.55 11.00
CA GLY A 232 2.32 23.03 10.09
C GLY A 232 1.52 21.87 10.69
N THR A 233 0.88 21.08 9.83
CA THR A 233 0.16 19.87 10.24
C THR A 233 0.90 18.63 9.78
N VAL A 234 1.00 17.61 10.65
CA VAL A 234 1.51 16.28 10.28
C VAL A 234 0.47 15.23 10.63
N LYS A 235 0.12 14.41 9.64
CA LYS A 235 -0.85 13.33 9.74
C LYS A 235 -0.22 12.00 9.31
N SER A 236 -0.62 10.90 9.95
CA SER A 236 -0.21 9.56 9.59
C SER A 236 -0.83 9.10 8.25
N LEU A 237 -0.05 8.36 7.44
CA LEU A 237 -0.52 7.62 6.27
C LEU A 237 -0.44 6.11 6.52
N GLY A 238 -1.39 5.35 5.99
CA GLY A 238 -1.42 3.88 6.14
C GLY A 238 -1.78 3.42 7.56
N ALA A 239 -1.09 2.40 8.06
CA ALA A 239 -1.43 1.67 9.28
C ALA A 239 -1.16 2.41 10.62
N TRP A 240 -0.97 3.73 10.57
CA TRP A 240 -0.68 4.61 11.71
C TRP A 240 0.70 4.42 12.36
N GLY A 241 1.46 5.51 12.55
CA GLY A 241 2.72 5.48 13.30
C GLY A 241 3.93 4.86 12.58
N GLY A 242 3.94 4.84 11.24
CA GLY A 242 5.01 4.24 10.45
C GLY A 242 5.24 4.87 9.09
N ASP A 243 5.94 4.13 8.22
CA ASP A 243 6.20 4.35 6.80
C ASP A 243 6.28 5.83 6.41
N PHE A 244 5.16 6.43 5.99
CA PHE A 244 5.08 7.84 5.66
C PHE A 244 4.06 8.60 6.53
N ALA A 245 4.34 9.86 6.76
CA ALA A 245 3.38 10.86 7.18
C ALA A 245 3.17 11.90 6.06
N LEU A 246 1.98 12.48 6.00
CA LEU A 246 1.72 13.67 5.21
C LEU A 246 2.00 14.90 6.07
N ALA A 247 2.84 15.80 5.59
CA ALA A 247 3.11 17.08 6.22
C ALA A 247 2.61 18.22 5.34
N LEU A 248 1.75 19.08 5.88
CA LEU A 248 1.38 20.36 5.30
C LEU A 248 2.24 21.44 5.94
N SER A 249 3.15 22.03 5.17
CA SER A 249 4.21 22.89 5.68
C SER A 249 4.04 24.34 5.26
N PRO A 250 4.02 25.31 6.19
CA PRO A 250 4.00 26.73 5.87
C PRO A 250 5.40 27.25 5.45
N TRP A 251 6.39 26.37 5.33
CA TRP A 251 7.77 26.73 5.03
C TRP A 251 8.14 26.37 3.59
N PRO A 252 9.14 27.08 3.01
CA PRO A 252 9.71 26.68 1.74
C PRO A 252 10.31 25.26 1.79
N PRO A 253 10.30 24.51 0.68
CA PRO A 253 10.72 23.10 0.64
C PRO A 253 12.09 22.81 1.27
N LYS A 254 13.07 23.71 1.12
CA LYS A 254 14.41 23.56 1.70
C LYS A 254 14.37 23.48 3.22
N ARG A 255 13.58 24.35 3.87
CA ARG A 255 13.46 24.39 5.34
C ARG A 255 12.65 23.20 5.85
N THR A 256 11.57 22.84 5.16
CA THR A 256 10.75 21.67 5.50
C THR A 256 11.57 20.39 5.47
N ARG A 257 12.34 20.16 4.40
CA ARG A 257 13.22 19.00 4.30
C ARG A 257 14.28 18.98 5.40
N ALA A 258 14.90 20.13 5.72
CA ALA A 258 15.89 20.23 6.78
C ALA A 258 15.30 19.85 8.16
N TYR A 259 14.13 20.39 8.50
CA TYR A 259 13.46 20.14 9.78
C TYR A 259 13.20 18.64 10.06
N PHE A 260 12.67 17.92 9.06
CA PHE A 260 12.41 16.48 9.18
C PHE A 260 13.70 15.65 9.10
N ALA A 261 14.66 16.08 8.27
CA ALA A 261 15.97 15.46 8.16
C ALA A 261 16.75 15.46 9.48
N GLU A 262 16.73 16.58 10.21
CA GLU A 262 17.36 16.73 11.53
C GLU A 262 16.76 15.79 12.57
N ARG A 263 15.54 15.29 12.34
CA ARG A 263 14.82 14.32 13.18
C ARG A 263 14.93 12.89 12.67
N GLY A 264 15.85 12.62 11.74
CA GLY A 264 16.08 11.29 11.17
C GLY A 264 15.03 10.83 10.16
N CYS A 265 14.13 11.72 9.71
CA CYS A 265 13.10 11.39 8.75
C CYS A 265 13.57 11.73 7.32
N LYS A 266 14.07 10.73 6.59
CA LYS A 266 14.47 10.86 5.18
C LYS A 266 14.08 9.61 4.39
N PRO A 267 13.53 9.74 3.17
CA PRO A 267 13.36 10.99 2.44
C PRO A 267 12.16 11.83 2.90
N VAL A 268 12.18 13.09 2.50
CA VAL A 268 11.02 14.00 2.55
C VAL A 268 10.76 14.38 1.11
N ILE A 269 9.63 13.98 0.56
CA ILE A 269 9.30 14.04 -0.88
C ILE A 269 8.19 15.07 -1.05
N ALA A 270 8.32 16.02 -1.98
CA ALA A 270 7.24 16.98 -2.25
C ALA A 270 6.10 16.27 -3.00
N TYR A 271 4.87 16.76 -2.84
CA TYR A 271 3.69 16.16 -3.46
C TYR A 271 3.86 15.88 -4.96
N ASP A 272 4.29 16.89 -5.72
CA ASP A 272 4.52 16.84 -7.17
C ASP A 272 5.58 15.81 -7.61
N GLN A 273 6.38 15.28 -6.68
CA GLN A 273 7.43 14.29 -6.97
C GLN A 273 6.96 12.85 -6.77
N MET A 274 5.78 12.65 -6.16
CA MET A 274 5.28 11.33 -5.77
C MET A 274 3.93 10.99 -6.39
N VAL A 275 3.12 11.98 -6.73
CA VAL A 275 1.84 11.75 -7.41
C VAL A 275 2.03 11.39 -8.88
N LEU A 276 1.08 10.61 -9.40
CA LEU A 276 0.99 10.18 -10.80
C LEU A 276 0.49 11.30 -11.72
#